data_AF-A0A430RVG6-F1
#
_entry.id   AF-A0A430RVG6-F1
#
_cell.length_a   1.000
_cell.length_b   1.000
_cell.length_c   1.000
_cell.angle_alpha   90.00
_cell.angle_beta   90.00
_cell.angle_gamma   90.00
#
_symmetry.space_group_name_H-M   'P 1'
#
loop_
_entity.id
_entity.type
_entity.pdbx_description
1 polymer ?
#
loop_
_entity_poly.entity_id
_entity_poly.type
_entity_poly.pdbx_seq_one_letter_code
_entity_poly.pdbx_strand_id
1 'polypeptide(L)'
;MRFLVLSGLSGAGKTTARGYLEDLGYFMVDNLPPSLWEALLQELSRRGVERAGVVLDARALAFFGDLERVLDQLKPTVVFLEA
;
A
#
# COMPACT_ATOMS: atom_id res chain seq x y z
N MET A 1 -9.26 5.67 -8.89
CA MET A 1 -8.93 4.42 -8.18
C MET A 1 -8.73 4.75 -6.70
N ARG A 2 -9.21 3.91 -5.78
CA ARG A 2 -8.90 4.00 -4.35
C ARG A 2 -7.56 3.34 -4.11
N PHE A 3 -6.61 4.08 -3.54
CA PHE A 3 -5.28 3.58 -3.21
C PHE A 3 -5.05 3.65 -1.70
N LEU A 4 -4.66 2.53 -1.10
CA LEU A 4 -4.45 2.37 0.33
C LEU A 4 -3.03 1.93 0.64
N VAL A 5 -2.43 2.50 1.68
CA VAL A 5 -1.16 2.05 2.25
C VAL A 5 -1.45 1.46 3.62
N LEU A 6 -1.22 0.16 3.77
CA LEU A 6 -1.36 -0.55 5.04
C LEU A 6 0.01 -0.67 5.71
N SER A 7 0.13 -0.18 6.93
CA SER A 7 1.33 -0.35 7.75
C SER A 7 0.98 -0.61 9.21
N GLY A 8 1.98 -0.74 10.06
CA GLY A 8 1.81 -1.03 11.47
C GLY A 8 2.99 -1.80 12.06
N LEU A 9 3.01 -1.89 13.39
CA LEU A 9 4.07 -2.59 14.12
C LEU A 9 4.05 -4.11 13.84
N SER A 10 5.17 -4.79 14.12
CA SER A 10 5.22 -6.25 14.06
C SER A 10 4.18 -6.83 15.02
N GLY A 11 3.40 -7.81 14.58
CA GLY A 11 2.31 -8.39 15.38
C GLY A 11 0.99 -7.61 15.40
N ALA A 12 0.93 -6.39 14.85
CA ALA A 12 -0.29 -5.55 14.85
C ALA A 12 -1.43 -6.02 13.91
N GLY A 13 -1.38 -7.26 13.40
CA GLY A 13 -2.44 -7.82 12.57
C GLY A 13 -2.46 -7.39 11.10
N LYS A 14 -1.36 -6.85 10.55
CA LYS A 14 -1.27 -6.44 9.12
C LYS A 14 -1.70 -7.54 8.15
N THR A 15 -1.29 -8.78 8.38
CA THR A 15 -1.67 -9.92 7.53
C THR A 15 -3.19 -10.14 7.52
N THR A 16 -3.82 -10.03 8.69
CA THR A 16 -5.27 -10.16 8.83
C THR A 16 -6.01 -9.01 8.15
N ALA A 17 -5.57 -7.77 8.37
CA ALA A 17 -6.15 -6.60 7.73
C ALA A 17 -5.99 -6.63 6.19
N ARG A 18 -4.85 -7.10 5.69
CA ARG A 18 -4.63 -7.34 4.26
C ARG A 18 -5.66 -8.31 3.69
N GLY A 19 -5.88 -9.45 4.35
CA GLY A 19 -6.88 -10.44 3.91
C GLY A 19 -8.28 -9.85 3.81
N TYR A 20 -8.71 -9.08 4.82
CA TYR A 20 -10.00 -8.38 4.76
C TYR A 20 -10.08 -7.34 3.63
N LEU A 21 -8.99 -6.65 3.32
CA LEU A 21 -8.94 -5.72 2.19
C LEU A 21 -9.07 -6.46 0.85
N GLU A 22 -8.42 -7.61 0.70
CA GLU A 22 -8.56 -8.48 -0.48
C GLU A 22 -10.01 -8.95 -0.65
N ASP A 23 -10.66 -9.40 0.43
CA ASP A 23 -12.08 -9.76 0.43
C ASP A 23 -13.01 -8.59 0.04
N LEU A 24 -12.62 -7.35 0.39
CA LEU A 24 -13.31 -6.12 -0.01
C LEU A 24 -12.97 -5.66 -1.44
N GLY A 25 -12.23 -6.49 -2.19
CA GLY A 25 -11.90 -6.27 -3.60
C GLY A 25 -10.68 -5.38 -3.84
N TYR A 26 -9.80 -5.18 -2.86
CA TYR A 26 -8.52 -4.51 -3.08
C TYR A 26 -7.50 -5.46 -3.72
N PHE A 27 -6.80 -4.97 -4.73
CA PHE A 27 -5.56 -5.58 -5.21
C PHE A 27 -4.42 -5.22 -4.25
N MET A 28 -4.02 -6.14 -3.37
CA MET A 28 -3.00 -5.90 -2.34
C MET A 28 -1.62 -6.41 -2.77
N VAL A 29 -0.58 -5.62 -2.53
CA VAL A 29 0.82 -5.99 -2.81
C VAL A 29 1.68 -5.78 -1.57
N ASP A 30 2.49 -6.78 -1.21
CA ASP A 30 3.43 -6.67 -0.09
C ASP A 30 4.80 -6.15 -0.55
N ASN A 31 5.43 -5.29 0.26
CA ASN A 31 6.85 -4.93 0.15
C ASN A 31 7.30 -4.36 -1.20
N LEU A 32 6.40 -3.73 -1.95
CA LEU A 32 6.75 -3.05 -3.19
C LEU A 32 7.49 -1.73 -2.88
N PRO A 33 8.68 -1.48 -3.45
CA PRO A 33 9.37 -0.20 -3.31
C PRO A 33 8.47 0.98 -3.75
N PRO A 34 8.43 2.10 -3.00
CA PRO A 34 7.60 3.26 -3.32
C PRO A 34 7.79 3.81 -4.74
N SER A 35 9.00 3.75 -5.27
CA SER A 35 9.33 4.16 -6.64
C SER A 35 8.57 3.41 -7.74
N LEU A 36 8.00 2.24 -7.44
CA LEU A 36 7.24 1.43 -8.39
C LEU A 36 5.72 1.57 -8.25
N TRP A 37 5.24 2.30 -7.23
CA TRP A 37 3.81 2.38 -6.94
C TRP A 37 3.04 3.07 -8.06
N GLU A 38 3.57 4.16 -8.62
CA GLU A 38 2.91 4.88 -9.70
C GLU A 38 2.71 3.98 -10.94
N ALA A 39 3.76 3.27 -11.35
CA ALA A 39 3.70 2.34 -12.48
C ALA A 39 2.68 1.22 -12.23
N LEU A 40 2.64 0.66 -11.02
CA LEU A 40 1.63 -0.32 -10.63
C LEU A 40 0.21 0.27 -10.79
N LEU A 41 -0.03 1.45 -10.23
CA LEU A 41 -1.35 2.07 -10.23
C LEU A 41 -1.82 2.42 -11.65
N GLN A 42 -0.92 2.87 -12.52
CA GLN A 42 -1.24 3.12 -13.94
C GLN A 42 -1.67 1.84 -14.65
N GLU A 43 -0.93 0.74 -14.46
CA GLU A 43 -1.27 -0.55 -15.08
C GLU A 43 -2.57 -1.14 -14.52
N LEU A 44 -2.79 -1.06 -13.22
CA LEU A 44 -4.04 -1.49 -12.57
C LEU A 44 -5.24 -0.68 -13.09
N SER A 45 -5.07 0.65 -13.23
CA SER A 45 -6.11 1.52 -13.81
C SER A 45 -6.45 1.12 -15.24
N ARG A 46 -5.44 0.81 -16.07
CA ARG A 46 -5.63 0.36 -17.46
C ARG A 46 -6.41 -0.95 -17.54
N ARG A 47 -6.30 -1.81 -16.52
CA ARG A 47 -7.04 -3.08 -16.39
C ARG A 47 -8.42 -2.93 -15.73
N GLY A 48 -8.84 -1.71 -15.40
CA GLY A 48 -10.12 -1.46 -14.75
C GLY A 48 -10.17 -1.81 -13.26
N VAL A 49 -9.02 -1.94 -12.60
CA VAL A 49 -8.97 -2.17 -11.16
C VAL A 49 -9.28 -0.87 -10.42
N GLU A 50 -10.31 -0.88 -9.59
CA GLU A 50 -10.78 0.32 -8.89
C GLU A 50 -10.20 0.51 -7.48
N ARG A 51 -9.64 -0.56 -6.89
CA ARG A 51 -9.16 -0.60 -5.51
C ARG A 51 -7.79 -1.29 -5.48
N ALA A 52 -6.79 -0.59 -5.00
CA ALA A 52 -5.43 -1.09 -4.87
C ALA A 52 -4.87 -0.75 -3.50
N GLY A 53 -3.95 -1.56 -3.00
CA GLY A 53 -3.23 -1.25 -1.79
C GLY A 53 -1.87 -1.89 -1.72
N VAL A 54 -1.02 -1.30 -0.90
CA VAL A 54 0.34 -1.77 -0.65
C VAL A 54 0.54 -1.94 0.84
N VAL A 55 1.22 -3.01 1.24
CA VAL A 55 1.63 -3.23 2.63
C VAL A 55 3.07 -2.77 2.79
N LEU A 56 3.27 -1.82 3.70
CA LEU A 56 4.56 -1.32 4.14
C LEU A 56 4.91 -1.89 5.52
N ASP A 57 6.12 -2.40 5.66
CA ASP A 57 6.73 -2.70 6.95
C ASP A 57 8.06 -1.95 7.13
N ALA A 58 8.69 -2.12 8.30
CA ALA A 58 9.92 -1.44 8.66
C ALA A 58 11.06 -1.64 7.64
N ARG A 59 11.05 -2.67 6.79
CA ARG A 59 12.08 -2.85 5.75
C ARG A 59 11.99 -1.80 4.65
N ALA A 60 10.83 -1.17 4.49
CA ALA A 60 10.69 -0.01 3.61
C ALA A 60 11.48 1.22 4.10
N LEU A 61 12.06 1.18 5.32
CA LEU A 61 13.01 2.17 5.82
C LEU A 61 14.15 2.47 4.85
N ALA A 62 14.57 1.46 4.07
CA ALA A 62 15.61 1.61 3.05
C ALA A 62 15.23 2.56 1.89
N PHE A 63 13.94 2.88 1.71
CA PHE A 63 13.41 3.70 0.61
C PHE A 63 12.72 4.98 1.09
N PHE A 64 13.10 5.50 2.27
CA PHE A 64 12.40 6.62 2.92
C PHE A 64 12.30 7.89 2.06
N GLY A 65 13.36 8.26 1.34
CA GLY A 65 13.34 9.45 0.48
C GLY A 65 12.31 9.36 -0.65
N ASP A 66 12.11 8.17 -1.22
CA ASP A 66 11.07 7.95 -2.22
C ASP A 66 9.66 7.91 -1.62
N LEU A 67 9.54 7.43 -0.38
CA LEU A 67 8.24 7.28 0.29
C LEU A 67 7.54 8.63 0.49
N GLU A 68 8.22 9.64 1.04
CA GLU A 68 7.61 10.96 1.27
C GLU A 68 7.10 11.58 -0.03
N ARG A 69 7.94 11.58 -1.07
CA ARG A 69 7.58 12.09 -2.39
C ARG A 69 6.36 11.37 -2.96
N VAL A 70 6.34 10.04 -2.87
CA VAL A 70 5.26 9.22 -3.43
C VAL A 70 3.96 9.41 -2.64
N LEU A 71 4.02 9.56 -1.32
CA LEU A 71 2.85 9.85 -0.49
C LEU A 71 2.24 11.22 -0.85
N ASP A 72 3.06 12.25 -1.08
CA ASP A 72 2.58 13.58 -1.48
C ASP A 72 1.98 13.58 -2.90
N GLN A 73 2.59 12.82 -3.82
CA GLN A 73 2.12 12.70 -5.20
C GLN A 73 0.83 11.88 -5.32
N LEU A 74 0.78 10.70 -4.72
CA LEU A 74 -0.32 9.75 -4.89
C LEU A 74 -1.46 9.95 -3.89
N LYS A 75 -1.20 10.64 -2.77
CA LYS A 75 -2.16 10.93 -1.69
C LYS A 75 -3.02 9.72 -1.29
N PRO A 76 -2.41 8.56 -0.97
CA PRO A 76 -3.17 7.39 -0.56
C PRO A 76 -3.88 7.60 0.78
N THR A 77 -4.89 6.78 1.03
CA THR A 77 -5.36 6.56 2.40
C THR A 77 -4.32 5.73 3.14
N VAL A 78 -3.76 6.27 4.22
CA VAL A 78 -2.81 5.54 5.07
C VAL A 78 -3.55 4.93 6.26
N VAL A 79 -3.39 3.63 6.45
CA VAL A 79 -3.88 2.88 7.61
C VAL A 79 -2.68 2.37 8.40
N PHE A 80 -2.58 2.78 9.64
CA PHE A 80 -1.55 2.31 10.57
C PHE A 80 -2.20 1.48 11.66
N LEU A 81 -1.72 0.24 11.84
CA LEU A 81 -2.19 -0.67 12.88
C LEU A 81 -1.24 -0.67 14.08
N GLU A 82 -1.82 -0.57 15.27
CA GLU A 82 -1.16 -0.61 16.56
C GLU A 82 -1.92 -1.57 17.49
N ALA A 83 -1.20 -2.19 18.43
CA ALA A 83 -1.71 -3.17 19.39
C ALA A 83 -1.15 -2.90 20.78
#